data_AF-A0AA38FB97-F1
#
_entry.id   AF-A0AA38FB97-F1
#
_cell.length_a   1.000
_cell.length_b   1.000
_cell.length_c   1.000
_cell.angle_alpha   90.00
_cell.angle_beta   90.00
_cell.angle_gamma   90.00
#
_symmetry.space_group_name_H-M   'P 1'
#
loop_
_entity.id
_entity.type
_entity.pdbx_description
1 polymer ?
#
loop_
_entity_poly.entity_id
_entity_poly.type
_entity_poly.pdbx_seq_one_letter_code
_entity_poly.pdbx_strand_id
1 'polypeptide(L)' 'CFSGRLKASGSLPLQPVSIEAPFKQWGMDFIGEILDPSSVGHKWILVATDYFT' A
#
# COMPACT_ATOMS: atom_id res chain seq x y z
N CYS A 1 4.16 -28.89 2.53
CA CYS A 1 3.21 -28.32 3.51
C CYS A 1 3.95 -27.26 4.32
N PHE A 2 3.95 -26.00 3.88
CA PHE A 2 4.56 -24.90 4.63
C PHE A 2 3.49 -24.31 5.54
N SER A 3 3.36 -24.86 6.75
CA SER A 3 2.56 -24.24 7.81
C SER A 3 3.38 -23.13 8.45
N GLY A 4 3.38 -21.96 7.82
CA GLY A 4 3.91 -20.74 8.43
C GLY A 4 2.97 -20.31 9.54
N ARG A 5 3.35 -20.56 10.80
CA ARG A 5 2.70 -19.94 11.96
C ARG A 5 2.89 -18.43 11.85
N LEU A 6 1.85 -17.71 11.47
CA LEU A 6 1.78 -16.26 11.69
C LEU A 6 1.78 -16.06 13.21
N LYS A 7 2.96 -15.86 13.80
CA LYS A 7 3.04 -15.27 15.14
C LYS A 7 2.41 -13.90 15.00
N ALA A 8 1.27 -13.68 15.65
CA ALA A 8 0.77 -12.34 15.88
C ALA A 8 1.84 -11.61 16.71
N SER A 9 2.75 -10.89 16.05
CA SER A 9 3.59 -9.92 16.73
C SER A 9 2.61 -8.92 17.33
N GLY A 10 2.62 -8.76 18.65
CA GLY A 10 1.90 -7.67 19.29
C GLY A 10 2.21 -6.35 18.57
N SER A 11 1.26 -5.42 18.60
CA SER A 11 1.36 -4.06 18.07
C SER A 11 2.80 -3.52 18.19
N LEU A 12 3.57 -3.57 17.09
CA LEU A 12 4.86 -2.91 17.05
C LEU A 12 4.60 -1.40 17.01
N PRO A 13 5.35 -0.59 17.75
CA PRO A 13 5.18 0.85 17.69
C PRO A 13 5.42 1.32 16.25
N LEU A 14 4.41 1.99 15.67
CA LEU A 14 4.55 2.61 14.35
C LEU A 14 5.64 3.68 14.44
N GLN A 15 6.64 3.58 13.55
CA GLN A 15 7.66 4.63 13.43
C GLN A 15 7.13 5.71 12.49
N PRO A 16 7.06 6.98 12.92
CA PRO A 16 6.66 8.07 12.04
C PRO A 16 7.72 8.26 10.95
N VAL A 17 7.25 8.41 9.72
CA VAL A 17 8.10 8.76 8.57
C VAL A 17 8.21 10.28 8.52
N SER A 18 9.42 10.83 8.67
CA SER A 18 9.69 12.27 8.51
C SER A 18 10.42 12.49 7.20
N ILE A 19 9.75 13.12 6.24
CA ILE A 19 10.29 13.46 4.94
C ILE A 19 10.48 14.98 4.87
N GLU A 20 11.60 15.44 4.30
CA GLU A 20 11.99 16.86 4.30
C GLU A 20 11.47 17.65 3.08
N ALA A 21 11.09 16.97 1.99
CA ALA A 21 10.60 17.61 0.77
C ALA A 21 9.65 16.69 -0.03
N PRO A 22 8.75 17.27 -0.86
CA PRO A 22 7.91 16.48 -1.76
C PRO A 22 8.72 15.55 -2.66
N PHE A 23 8.14 14.39 -3.01
CA PHE A 23 8.70 13.41 -3.94
C PHE A 23 10.01 12.73 -3.48
N LYS A 24 10.43 12.92 -2.22
CA LYS A 24 11.59 12.24 -1.65
C LYS A 24 11.29 10.79 -1.26
N GLN A 25 10.06 10.52 -0.80
CA GLN A 25 9.59 9.19 -0.49
C GLN A 25 8.07 9.12 -0.67
N TRP A 26 7.62 8.03 -1.28
CA TRP A 26 6.22 7.80 -1.57
C TRP A 26 5.90 6.32 -1.43
N GLY A 27 4.68 6.01 -1.02
CA GLY A 27 4.14 4.66 -1.00
C GLY A 27 3.45 4.35 -2.33
N MET A 28 3.61 3.12 -2.81
CA MET A 28 2.86 2.58 -3.94
C MET A 28 2.03 1.40 -3.48
N ASP A 29 0.79 1.31 -3.94
CA ASP A 29 -0.04 0.13 -3.73
C ASP A 29 -0.99 -0.10 -4.90
N PHE A 30 -1.50 -1.32 -5.00
CA PHE A 30 -2.58 -1.66 -5.91
C PHE A 30 -3.87 -1.83 -5.11
N ILE A 31 -4.89 -1.03 -5.43
CA ILE A 31 -6.24 -1.35 -4.99
C ILE A 31 -6.72 -2.54 -5.82
N GLY A 32 -7.36 -3.51 -5.14
CA GLY A 32 -7.76 -4.81 -5.67
C GLY A 32 -8.59 -4.77 -6.96
N GLU A 33 -8.87 -5.96 -7.50
CA GLU A 33 -9.48 -6.08 -8.83
C GLU A 33 -10.86 -5.41 -8.89
N ILE A 34 -11.02 -4.50 -9.86
CA ILE A 34 -12.27 -3.88 -10.24
C ILE A 34 -12.81 -4.65 -11.45
N LEU A 35 -13.98 -5.25 -11.26
CA LEU A 35 -14.64 -6.08 -12.27
C LEU A 35 -15.75 -5.35 -13.02
N ASP A 36 -15.97 -4.07 -12.72
CA ASP A 36 -17.06 -3.30 -13.32
C ASP A 36 -16.84 -3.06 -14.81
N PRO A 37 -17.86 -3.25 -15.67
CA PRO A 37 -17.75 -3.00 -17.11
C PRO A 37 -17.41 -1.55 -17.46
N SER A 38 -17.71 -0.60 -16.57
CA SER A 38 -17.41 0.83 -16.73
C SER A 38 -15.90 1.13 -16.76
N SER A 39 -15.06 0.22 -16.26
CA SER A 39 -13.61 0.41 -16.25
C SER A 39 -12.95 0.16 -17.61
N VAL A 40 -13.69 -0.26 -18.64
CA VAL A 40 -13.18 -0.51 -20.01
C VAL A 40 -11.98 -1.48 -19.99
N GLY A 41 -12.04 -2.50 -19.14
CA GLY A 41 -10.99 -3.49 -18.99
C GLY A 41 -9.83 -3.09 -18.08
N HIS A 42 -9.85 -1.91 -17.47
CA HIS A 42 -8.91 -1.54 -16.41
C HIS A 42 -9.31 -2.26 -15.12
N LYS A 43 -8.42 -3.12 -14.62
CA LYS A 43 -8.71 -4.03 -13.51
C LYS A 43 -8.15 -3.57 -12.18
N TRP A 44 -7.15 -2.69 -12.16
CA TRP A 44 -6.50 -2.28 -10.92
C TRP A 44 -6.30 -0.78 -10.90
N ILE A 45 -6.29 -0.22 -9.70
CA ILE A 45 -5.91 1.18 -9.48
C ILE A 45 -4.52 1.17 -8.85
N LEU A 46 -3.58 1.83 -9.52
CA LEU A 46 -2.28 2.13 -8.93
C LEU A 46 -2.42 3.39 -8.07
N VAL A 47 -2.12 3.26 -6.79
CA VAL A 47 -2.10 4.36 -5.83
C VAL A 47 -0.66 4.76 -5.57
N ALA A 48 -0.42 6.06 -5.59
CA ALA A 48 0.85 6.68 -5.22
C ALA A 48 0.57 7.76 -4.17
N THR A 49 1.11 7.61 -2.97
CA THR A 49 0.94 8.57 -1.87
C THR A 49 2.30 9.14 -1.51
N ASP A 50 2.49 10.44 -1.74
CA ASP A 50 3.65 11.18 -1.26
C ASP A 50 3.56 11.33 0.26
N TYR A 51 4.60 10.91 0.99
CA TYR A 51 4.58 10.93 2.46
C TYR A 51 4.94 12.29 3.06
N PHE A 52 5.21 13.30 2.24
CA PHE A 52 5.47 14.65 2.69
C PHE A 52 4.21 15.51 2.81
N THR A 53 3.19 15.25 1.98
CA THR A 53 1.96 16.08 1.87
C THR A 53 0.88 15.64 2.85
#